data_AF-A0A378UCR5-F1
#
_entry.id   AF-A0A378UCR5-F1
#
_cell.length_a   1.000
_cell.length_b   1.000
_cell.length_c   1.000
_cell.angle_alpha   90.00
_cell.angle_beta   90.00
_cell.angle_gamma   90.00
#
_symmetry.space_group_name_H-M   'P 1'
#
loop_
_entity.id
_entity.type
_entity.pdbx_description
1 polymer ?
#
loop_
_entity_poly.entity_id
_entity_poly.type
_entity_poly.pdbx_seq_one_letter_code
_entity_poly.pdbx_strand_id
1 'polypeptide(L)'
;MSTSKSTPIELKISEMLSNIMNERGISKNKHTTHIANVLGITITHANRKMKGFASWENSQLEKVAKSLGVSLSDLFKMVGGQL
;
A
#
# COMPACT_ATOMS: atom_id res chain seq x y z
N MET A 1 22.98 1.87 -13.60
CA MET A 1 21.51 2.04 -13.46
C MET A 1 21.06 1.11 -12.35
N SER A 2 20.79 1.61 -11.15
CA SER A 2 20.37 0.77 -10.02
C SER A 2 18.98 0.21 -10.30
N THR A 3 18.92 -1.08 -10.63
CA THR A 3 17.67 -1.84 -10.64
C THR A 3 17.17 -1.87 -9.21
N SER A 4 16.19 -1.01 -8.88
CA SER A 4 15.41 -1.14 -7.64
C SER A 4 14.76 -2.52 -7.67
N LYS A 5 15.43 -3.51 -7.07
CA LYS A 5 14.82 -4.80 -6.78
C LYS A 5 13.58 -4.49 -5.96
N SER A 6 12.41 -4.85 -6.49
CA SER A 6 11.18 -4.85 -5.70
C SER A 6 11.44 -5.71 -4.47
N THR A 7 11.39 -5.12 -3.29
CA THR A 7 11.64 -5.86 -2.06
C THR A 7 10.40 -6.69 -1.73
N PRO A 8 10.54 -7.99 -1.37
CA PRO A 8 9.40 -8.88 -1.13
C PRO A 8 8.36 -8.33 -0.15
N ILE A 9 8.81 -7.53 0.83
CA ILE A 9 7.93 -6.92 1.83
C ILE A 9 7.03 -5.84 1.26
N GLU A 10 7.51 -5.02 0.31
CA GLU A 10 6.73 -3.92 -0.27
C GLU A 10 5.62 -4.45 -1.18
N LEU A 11 5.91 -5.56 -1.89
CA LEU A 11 4.89 -6.29 -2.65
C LEU A 11 3.84 -6.89 -1.71
N LYS A 12 4.26 -7.51 -0.60
CA LYS A 12 3.34 -8.10 0.39
C LYS A 12 2.42 -7.04 1.00
N ILE A 13 2.96 -5.87 1.34
CA ILE A 13 2.17 -4.72 1.80
C ILE A 13 1.18 -4.29 0.71
N SER A 14 1.62 -4.19 -0.54
CA SER A 14 0.78 -3.75 -1.66
C SER A 14 -0.35 -4.73 -1.98
N GLU A 15 -0.07 -6.04 -1.92
CA GLU A 15 -1.07 -7.10 -2.06
C GLU A 15 -2.11 -7.06 -0.95
N MET A 16 -1.66 -6.93 0.31
CA MET A 16 -2.57 -6.81 1.44
C MET A 16 -3.43 -5.54 1.36
N LEU A 17 -2.86 -4.38 1.01
CA LEU A 17 -3.64 -3.16 0.77
C LEU A 17 -4.67 -3.35 -0.36
N SER A 18 -4.29 -4.07 -1.43
CA SER A 18 -5.21 -4.40 -2.53
C SER A 18 -6.37 -5.28 -2.06
N ASN A 19 -6.11 -6.26 -1.21
CA ASN A 19 -7.14 -7.14 -0.65
C ASN A 19 -8.12 -6.34 0.23
N ILE A 20 -7.62 -5.51 1.14
CA ILE A 20 -8.46 -4.66 1.98
C ILE A 20 -9.29 -3.71 1.11
N MET A 21 -8.68 -3.06 0.11
CA MET A 21 -9.41 -2.20 -0.84
C MET A 21 -10.54 -2.95 -1.55
N ASN A 22 -10.30 -4.18 -2.01
CA ASN A 22 -11.34 -5.01 -2.64
C ASN A 22 -12.47 -5.35 -1.67
N GLU A 23 -12.15 -5.73 -0.42
CA GLU A 23 -13.15 -6.00 0.64
C GLU A 23 -13.99 -4.76 0.97
N ARG A 24 -13.42 -3.57 0.82
CA ARG A 24 -14.13 -2.27 0.96
C ARG A 24 -14.86 -1.84 -0.32
N GLY A 25 -14.92 -2.67 -1.36
CA GLY A 25 -15.60 -2.38 -2.61
C GLY A 25 -14.86 -1.45 -3.57
N ILE A 26 -13.58 -1.17 -3.32
CA ILE A 26 -12.74 -0.37 -4.22
C ILE A 26 -12.20 -1.31 -5.30
N SER A 27 -12.65 -1.09 -6.53
CA SER A 27 -12.24 -1.89 -7.69
C SER A 27 -10.73 -1.79 -7.96
N LYS A 28 -10.13 -2.89 -8.44
CA LYS A 28 -8.68 -3.01 -8.72
C LYS A 28 -8.10 -1.89 -9.60
N ASN A 29 -8.85 -1.44 -10.59
CA ASN A 29 -8.46 -0.32 -11.46
C ASN A 29 -8.42 1.05 -10.75
N LYS A 30 -9.03 1.17 -9.57
CA LYS A 30 -9.05 2.38 -8.74
C LYS A 30 -8.06 2.35 -7.59
N HIS A 31 -7.40 1.22 -7.31
CA HIS A 31 -6.46 1.08 -6.19
C HIS A 31 -5.36 2.15 -6.21
N THR A 32 -4.64 2.25 -7.33
CA THR A 32 -3.57 3.26 -7.48
C THR A 32 -4.09 4.68 -7.30
N THR A 33 -5.26 5.00 -7.85
CA THR A 33 -5.88 6.31 -7.71
C THR A 33 -6.30 6.60 -6.28
N HIS A 34 -6.86 5.61 -5.58
CA HIS A 34 -7.21 5.73 -4.17
C HIS A 34 -5.97 6.04 -3.32
N ILE A 35 -4.90 5.27 -3.48
CA ILE A 35 -3.63 5.48 -2.77
C ILE A 35 -3.05 6.87 -3.08
N ALA A 36 -3.04 7.28 -4.35
CA ALA A 36 -2.56 8.61 -4.74
C ALA A 36 -3.32 9.73 -4.03
N ASN A 37 -4.65 9.64 -4.00
CA ASN A 37 -5.52 10.63 -3.36
C ASN A 37 -5.31 10.67 -1.84
N VAL A 38 -5.25 9.52 -1.18
CA VAL A 38 -5.05 9.44 0.29
C VAL A 38 -3.70 9.99 0.70
N LEU A 39 -2.65 9.71 -0.09
CA LEU A 39 -1.29 10.15 0.23
C LEU A 39 -0.97 11.57 -0.27
N GLY A 40 -1.81 12.15 -1.13
CA GLY A 40 -1.52 13.43 -1.79
C GLY A 40 -0.31 13.36 -2.73
N ILE A 41 -0.11 12.22 -3.40
CA ILE A 41 1.01 11.98 -4.33
C ILE A 41 0.51 11.75 -5.75
N THR A 42 1.42 11.80 -6.72
CA THR A 42 1.09 11.50 -8.12
C THR A 42 0.74 10.02 -8.31
N ILE A 43 -0.12 9.73 -9.30
CA ILE A 43 -0.48 8.36 -9.71
C ILE A 43 0.77 7.52 -10.02
N THR A 44 1.80 8.12 -10.62
CA THR A 44 3.08 7.44 -10.91
C THR A 44 3.79 6.99 -9.65
N HIS A 45 3.87 7.82 -8.61
CA HIS A 45 4.48 7.45 -7.34
C HIS A 45 3.66 6.38 -6.60
N ALA A 46 2.34 6.51 -6.60
CA ALA A 46 1.46 5.49 -6.04
C ALA A 46 1.62 4.13 -6.76
N ASN A 47 1.68 4.13 -8.09
CA ASN A 47 1.87 2.92 -8.89
C ASN A 47 3.22 2.26 -8.59
N ARG A 48 4.29 3.04 -8.40
CA ARG A 48 5.60 2.51 -8.02
C ARG A 48 5.55 1.81 -6.66
N LYS A 49 4.86 2.38 -5.68
CA LYS A 49 4.66 1.75 -4.36
C LYS A 49 3.85 0.46 -4.48
N MET A 50 2.71 0.50 -5.18
CA MET A 50 1.85 -0.68 -5.39
C MET A 50 2.55 -1.82 -6.15
N LYS A 51 3.60 -1.52 -6.91
CA LYS A 51 4.45 -2.52 -7.59
C LYS A 51 5.73 -2.87 -6.81
N GLY A 52 5.89 -2.38 -5.58
CA GLY A 52 7.06 -2.61 -4.74
C GLY A 52 8.35 -1.93 -5.21
N PHE A 53 8.29 -0.98 -6.16
CA PHE A 53 9.45 -0.22 -6.65
C PHE A 53 9.79 1.01 -5.81
N ALA A 54 9.04 1.25 -4.74
CA ALA A 54 9.26 2.32 -3.77
C ALA A 54 8.80 1.83 -2.40
N SER A 55 9.56 2.17 -1.36
CA SER A 55 9.27 1.74 0.00
C SER A 55 8.04 2.41 0.59
N TRP A 56 7.32 1.72 1.46
CA TRP A 56 6.24 2.28 2.27
C TRP A 56 6.78 2.89 3.57
N GLU A 57 6.44 4.15 3.83
CA GLU A 57 6.70 4.75 5.15
C GLU A 57 5.57 4.44 6.12
N ASN A 58 5.88 4.28 7.40
CA ASN A 58 4.87 4.02 8.44
C ASN A 58 3.76 5.07 8.47
N SER A 59 4.09 6.35 8.29
CA SER A 59 3.12 7.45 8.22
C SER A 59 2.16 7.35 7.04
N GLN A 60 2.63 6.80 5.91
CA GLN A 60 1.81 6.57 4.71
C GLN A 60 0.91 5.37 4.91
N LEU A 61 1.44 4.28 5.47
CA LEU A 61 0.67 3.10 5.83
C LEU A 61 -0.43 3.44 6.84
N GLU A 62 -0.13 4.29 7.82
CA GLU A 62 -1.11 4.75 8.80
C GLU A 62 -2.25 5.54 8.14
N LYS A 63 -1.94 6.44 7.20
CA LYS A 63 -2.96 7.20 6.47
C LYS A 63 -3.86 6.30 5.63
N VAL A 64 -3.27 5.34 4.91
CA VAL A 64 -4.04 4.39 4.08
C VAL A 64 -4.84 3.43 4.94
N ALA A 65 -4.29 2.94 6.04
CA ALA A 65 -5.01 2.11 7.01
C ALA A 65 -6.25 2.84 7.54
N LYS A 66 -6.07 4.09 7.98
CA LYS A 66 -7.16 4.97 8.44
C LYS A 66 -8.22 5.19 7.36
N SER A 67 -7.83 5.43 6.10
CA SER A 67 -8.79 5.61 4.99
C SER A 67 -9.59 4.34 4.67
N LEU A 68 -9.05 3.17 5.01
CA LEU A 68 -9.70 1.87 4.82
C LEU A 68 -10.42 1.36 6.09
N GLY A 69 -10.44 2.16 7.16
CA GLY A 69 -11.10 1.82 8.43
C GLY A 69 -10.41 0.67 9.17
N VAL A 70 -9.10 0.50 9.02
CA VAL A 70 -8.28 -0.49 9.73
C VAL A 70 -7.19 0.19 10.55
N SER A 71 -6.79 -0.42 11.65
CA SER A 71 -5.65 0.08 12.43
C SER A 71 -4.34 -0.31 11.76
N LEU A 72 -3.29 0.49 11.96
CA LEU A 72 -1.94 0.17 11.46
C LEU A 72 -1.42 -1.16 12.07
N SER A 73 -1.78 -1.46 13.32
CA SER A 73 -1.43 -2.73 13.97
C SER A 73 -2.08 -3.93 13.30
N ASP A 74 -3.35 -3.84 12.90
CA ASP A 74 -4.03 -4.94 12.21
C ASP A 74 -3.45 -5.15 10.82
N LEU A 75 -3.10 -4.06 10.14
CA LEU A 75 -2.37 -4.08 8.88
C LEU A 75 -1.04 -4.86 9.05
N PHE A 76 -0.23 -4.55 10.05
CA PHE A 76 1.03 -5.28 10.28
C PHE A 76 0.85 -6.75 10.67
N LYS A 77 -0.21 -7.10 11.42
CA LYS A 77 -0.55 -8.50 11.69
C LYS A 77 -0.84 -9.26 10.40
N MET A 78 -1.58 -8.66 9.46
CA MET A 78 -1.89 -9.25 8.16
C MET A 78 -0.65 -9.43 7.26
N VAL A 79 0.33 -8.54 7.35
CA VAL A 79 1.62 -8.68 6.64
C VAL A 79 2.50 -9.80 7.26
N GLY A 80 2.16 -10.32 8.45
CA GLY A 80 2.85 -11.44 9.07
C GLY A 80 3.82 -11.05 10.20
N GLY A 81 3.51 -9.99 10.95
CA GLY A 81 3.92 -9.87 12.36
C GLY A 81 5.42 -9.82 12.68
N GLN A 82 6.30 -9.50 11.74
CA GLN A 82 7.69 -9.14 12.02
C GLN A 82 8.13 -7.97 11.14
N LEU A 83 8.17 -6.79 11.73
CA LEU A 83 9.05 -5.69 11.35
C LEU A 83 10.03 -5.46 12.50
#